data_AF-A0A2V2F4Q4-F1
#
_entry.id   AF-A0A2V2F4Q4-F1
#
_cell.length_a   1.000
_cell.length_b   1.000
_cell.length_c   1.000
_cell.angle_alpha   90.00
_cell.angle_beta   90.00
_cell.angle_gamma   90.00
#
_symmetry.space_group_name_H-M   'P 1'
#
loop_
_entity.id
_entity.type
_entity.pdbx_description
1 polymer ?
#
loop_
_entity_poly.entity_id
_entity_poly.type
_entity_poly.pdbx_seq_one_letter_code
_entity_poly.pdbx_strand_id
1 'polypeptide(L)'
;MKSVLTSIRPKWCGLIASGKKTIEARKTYPKLPTPFKCYIYCTKDPKLSFWRSKTYAYADDRSHNMYDIRGNGKVIGEFVCDKVDTLFNDSGNLENYMHDILPEILKNTAMCLHEFGAYVGNRGKGKNIYGWHISDVKIYDKPRELSKFGVEDKPAIKACKHRFRAGQPEYVARNGGWLQGGWGCMKTGEPEWCENCLTKPLTRPPKSWCYVEDDKTEERK
;
A
#
# COMPACT_ATOMS: atom_id res chain seq x y z
N MET A 1 -5.51 12.03 5.66
CA MET A 1 -5.32 11.34 4.36
C MET A 1 -5.50 9.85 4.59
N LYS A 2 -6.21 9.12 3.71
CA LYS A 2 -6.30 7.65 3.85
C LYS A 2 -4.97 7.01 3.47
N SER A 3 -4.66 5.88 4.12
CA SER A 3 -3.34 5.26 4.04
C SER A 3 -3.43 3.79 3.67
N VAL A 4 -2.46 3.33 2.90
CA VAL A 4 -2.21 1.92 2.63
C VAL A 4 -0.79 1.55 3.03
N LEU A 5 -0.58 0.29 3.38
CA LEU A 5 0.74 -0.29 3.58
C LEU A 5 0.99 -1.30 2.47
N THR A 6 2.15 -1.22 1.83
CA THR A 6 2.56 -2.11 0.75
C THR A 6 3.92 -2.75 1.00
N SER A 7 4.05 -4.01 0.58
CA SER A 7 5.28 -4.78 0.73
C SER A 7 6.18 -4.63 -0.50
N ILE A 8 7.41 -4.18 -0.32
CA ILE A 8 8.38 -3.91 -1.38
C ILE A 8 9.72 -4.62 -1.06
N ARG A 9 10.34 -5.25 -2.06
CA ARG A 9 11.63 -5.94 -1.87
C ARG A 9 12.78 -4.94 -1.72
N PRO A 10 13.87 -5.30 -0.99
CA PRO A 10 14.99 -4.40 -0.71
C PRO A 10 15.54 -3.65 -1.92
N LYS A 11 15.82 -4.34 -3.05
CA LYS A 11 16.27 -3.71 -4.30
C LYS A 11 15.43 -2.48 -4.68
N TRP A 12 14.10 -2.66 -4.69
CA TRP A 12 13.17 -1.61 -5.07
C TRP A 12 13.07 -0.53 -4.01
N CYS A 13 13.16 -0.87 -2.72
CA CYS A 13 13.24 0.12 -1.64
C CYS A 13 14.43 1.08 -1.83
N GLY A 14 15.61 0.56 -2.19
CA GLY A 14 16.79 1.39 -2.48
C GLY A 14 16.60 2.30 -3.70
N LEU A 15 15.93 1.81 -4.74
CA LEU A 15 15.62 2.61 -5.93
C LEU A 15 14.58 3.70 -5.67
N ILE A 16 13.60 3.45 -4.80
CA ILE A 16 12.65 4.47 -4.33
C ILE A 16 13.39 5.53 -3.51
N ALA A 17 14.20 5.10 -2.55
CA ALA A 17 14.93 6.02 -1.66
C ALA A 17 15.93 6.91 -2.41
N SER A 18 16.49 6.43 -3.52
CA SER A 18 17.37 7.21 -4.40
C SER A 18 16.64 8.05 -5.45
N GLY A 19 15.30 7.99 -5.50
CA GLY A 19 14.49 8.72 -6.50
C GLY A 19 14.57 8.14 -7.92
N LYS A 20 15.25 7.03 -8.13
CA LYS A 20 15.37 6.38 -9.46
C LYS A 20 14.10 5.65 -9.89
N LYS A 21 13.29 5.20 -8.92
CA LYS A 21 12.00 4.55 -9.16
C LYS A 21 10.88 5.51 -8.78
N THR A 22 10.14 5.94 -9.78
CA THR A 22 9.04 6.92 -9.67
C THR A 22 7.66 6.29 -9.85
N ILE A 23 7.59 5.04 -10.32
CA ILE A 23 6.34 4.26 -10.45
C ILE A 23 6.48 2.89 -9.80
N GLU A 24 5.54 2.53 -8.93
CA GLU A 24 5.39 1.17 -8.38
C GLU A 24 4.33 0.39 -9.15
N ALA A 25 4.77 -0.63 -9.91
CA ALA A 25 3.90 -1.48 -10.71
C ALA A 25 3.12 -2.47 -9.81
N ARG A 26 1.78 -2.49 -9.95
CA ARG A 26 0.89 -3.33 -9.15
C ARG A 26 -0.21 -3.97 -9.97
N LYS A 27 -0.63 -5.18 -9.58
CA LYS A 27 -1.77 -5.90 -10.18
C LYS A 27 -3.13 -5.33 -9.75
N THR A 28 -3.13 -4.61 -8.64
CA THR A 28 -4.33 -4.09 -7.96
C THR A 28 -3.99 -2.75 -7.36
N TYR A 29 -4.99 -1.89 -7.18
CA TYR A 29 -4.83 -0.59 -6.52
C TYR A 29 -5.97 -0.38 -5.50
N PRO A 30 -5.75 0.43 -4.45
CA PRO A 30 -6.77 0.73 -3.47
C PRO A 30 -7.90 1.53 -4.10
N LYS A 31 -9.14 1.27 -3.67
CA LYS A 31 -10.33 2.02 -4.11
C LYS A 31 -10.44 3.33 -3.32
N LEU A 32 -9.40 4.15 -3.41
CA LEU A 32 -9.28 5.45 -2.77
C LEU A 32 -9.15 6.53 -3.83
N PRO A 33 -9.76 7.71 -3.64
CA PRO A 33 -9.38 8.86 -4.43
C PRO A 33 -7.89 9.18 -4.17
N THR A 34 -7.17 9.57 -5.22
CA THR A 34 -5.84 10.16 -5.05
C THR A 34 -5.95 11.63 -4.62
N PRO A 35 -5.00 12.14 -3.82
CA PRO A 35 -3.82 11.46 -3.31
C PRO A 35 -4.10 10.57 -2.08
N PHE A 36 -3.30 9.51 -1.92
CA PHE A 36 -3.29 8.68 -0.71
C PHE A 36 -1.86 8.34 -0.26
N LYS A 37 -1.70 8.06 1.03
CA LYS A 37 -0.41 7.71 1.63
C LYS A 37 -0.08 6.24 1.41
N CYS A 38 1.17 5.94 1.08
CA CYS A 38 1.69 4.58 0.94
C CYS A 38 2.86 4.35 1.90
N TYR A 39 2.64 3.54 2.94
CA TYR A 39 3.71 3.03 3.79
C TYR A 39 4.49 1.91 3.10
N ILE A 40 5.82 2.00 3.17
CA ILE A 40 6.74 1.04 2.54
C ILE A 40 7.21 0.03 3.59
N TYR A 41 6.66 -1.18 3.55
CA TYR A 41 7.22 -2.31 4.28
C TYR A 41 8.32 -2.99 3.45
N CYS A 42 9.55 -2.99 3.95
CA CYS A 42 10.65 -3.67 3.29
C CYS A 42 10.60 -5.17 3.62
N THR A 43 10.44 -6.03 2.62
CA THR A 43 10.37 -7.48 2.86
C THR A 43 11.71 -8.05 3.33
N LYS A 44 11.65 -9.18 4.05
CA LYS A 44 12.85 -9.99 4.29
C LYS A 44 13.30 -10.61 2.95
N ASP A 45 14.60 -10.60 2.72
CA ASP A 45 15.24 -11.21 1.56
C ASP A 45 16.57 -11.83 2.04
N PRO A 46 16.91 -13.05 1.59
CA PRO A 46 18.12 -13.73 2.05
C PRO A 46 19.41 -13.12 1.50
N LYS A 47 19.36 -12.45 0.35
CA LYS A 47 20.55 -11.95 -0.36
C LYS A 47 20.71 -10.45 -0.24
N LEU A 48 19.61 -9.69 -0.18
CA LEU A 48 19.66 -8.23 -0.16
C LEU A 48 19.09 -7.65 1.13
N SER A 49 19.72 -6.58 1.60
CA SER A 49 19.24 -5.79 2.71
C SER A 49 19.05 -4.34 2.30
N PHE A 50 18.01 -3.71 2.84
CA PHE A 50 17.85 -2.26 2.76
C PHE A 50 18.61 -1.64 3.93
N TRP A 51 19.59 -0.82 3.61
CA TRP A 51 20.45 -0.12 4.55
C TRP A 51 20.15 1.36 4.49
N ARG A 52 20.16 2.02 5.65
CA ARG A 52 19.97 3.46 5.72
C ARG A 52 20.84 4.11 6.79
N SER A 53 21.18 5.37 6.53
CA SER A 53 21.75 6.34 7.48
C SER A 53 21.01 7.66 7.34
N LYS A 54 21.28 8.62 8.23
CA LYS A 54 20.58 9.93 8.31
C LYS A 54 20.46 10.64 6.96
N THR A 55 21.45 10.49 6.09
CA THR A 55 21.58 11.24 4.84
C THR A 55 21.46 10.37 3.58
N TYR A 56 21.40 9.05 3.70
CA TYR A 56 21.33 8.15 2.54
C TYR A 56 20.62 6.83 2.85
N ALA A 57 20.14 6.18 1.80
CA ALA A 57 19.62 4.82 1.87
C ALA A 57 19.86 4.08 0.56
N TYR A 58 20.13 2.78 0.65
CA TYR A 58 20.48 1.93 -0.48
C TYR A 58 20.11 0.47 -0.18
N ALA A 59 20.26 -0.39 -1.18
CA ALA A 59 20.06 -1.82 -1.02
C ALA A 59 21.28 -2.57 -1.52
N ASP A 60 21.84 -3.42 -0.67
CA ASP A 60 23.02 -4.23 -0.99
C ASP A 60 23.07 -5.50 -0.13
N ASP A 61 23.96 -6.43 -0.45
CA ASP A 61 24.11 -7.70 0.27
C ASP A 61 24.71 -7.54 1.67
N ARG A 62 25.50 -6.49 1.88
CA ARG A 62 26.12 -6.12 3.15
C ARG A 62 26.07 -4.63 3.39
N SER A 63 26.31 -4.25 4.64
CA SER A 63 26.47 -2.84 4.99
C SER A 63 27.83 -2.33 4.49
N HIS A 64 27.85 -1.10 3.98
CA HIS A 64 29.06 -0.34 3.65
C HIS A 64 29.57 0.50 4.83
N ASN A 65 28.73 0.75 5.84
CA ASN A 65 29.08 1.58 6.98
C ASN A 65 28.68 0.93 8.32
N MET A 66 29.50 1.15 9.35
CA MET A 66 29.28 0.57 10.67
C MET A 66 27.96 1.00 11.33
N TYR A 67 27.46 2.19 10.98
CA TYR A 67 26.26 2.80 11.59
C TYR A 67 24.99 2.62 10.76
N ASP A 68 25.03 1.85 9.66
CA ASP A 68 23.85 1.65 8.84
C ASP A 68 22.80 0.81 9.58
N ILE A 69 21.55 1.28 9.52
CA ILE A 69 20.42 0.60 10.10
C ILE A 69 19.77 -0.26 9.04
N ARG A 70 19.58 -1.55 9.36
CA ARG A 70 18.86 -2.48 8.51
C ARG A 70 17.35 -2.25 8.58
N GLY A 71 16.71 -2.09 7.42
CA GLY A 71 15.26 -1.85 7.32
C GLY A 71 14.41 -3.08 7.01
N ASN A 72 15.00 -4.23 6.65
CA ASN A 72 14.25 -5.44 6.29
C ASN A 72 13.31 -5.87 7.42
N GLY A 73 12.10 -6.30 7.05
CA GLY A 73 11.08 -6.76 7.98
C GLY A 73 10.37 -5.64 8.74
N LYS A 74 10.56 -4.38 8.34
CA LYS A 74 9.98 -3.19 9.00
C LYS A 74 9.41 -2.22 7.98
N VAL A 75 8.62 -1.26 8.46
CA VAL A 75 8.16 -0.12 7.67
C VAL A 75 9.26 0.93 7.65
N ILE A 76 9.87 1.13 6.48
CA ILE A 76 11.10 1.93 6.31
C ILE A 76 10.83 3.38 5.94
N GLY A 77 9.61 3.71 5.54
CA GLY A 77 9.26 5.02 5.02
C GLY A 77 7.85 5.07 4.46
N GLU A 78 7.56 6.18 3.80
CA GLU A 78 6.28 6.47 3.15
C GLU A 78 6.51 7.27 1.87
N PHE A 79 5.50 7.27 1.00
CA PHE A 79 5.40 8.15 -0.16
C PHE A 79 3.93 8.51 -0.39
N VAL A 80 3.67 9.56 -1.18
CA VAL A 80 2.34 9.93 -1.64
C VAL A 80 2.11 9.34 -3.02
N CYS A 81 0.97 8.68 -3.21
CA CYS A 81 0.48 8.29 -4.52
C CYS A 81 -0.54 9.34 -4.98
N ASP A 82 -0.11 10.24 -5.85
CA ASP A 82 -0.91 11.33 -6.41
C ASP A 82 -1.72 10.91 -7.65
N LYS A 83 -1.28 9.84 -8.33
CA LYS A 83 -1.91 9.31 -9.54
C LYS A 83 -1.76 7.80 -9.65
N VAL A 84 -2.77 7.14 -10.22
CA VAL A 84 -2.71 5.71 -10.60
C VAL A 84 -2.97 5.59 -12.09
N ASP A 85 -1.95 5.16 -12.84
CA ASP A 85 -2.03 4.94 -14.28
C ASP A 85 -2.26 3.47 -14.62
N THR A 86 -2.85 3.20 -15.79
CA THR A 86 -2.85 1.85 -16.38
C THR A 86 -1.60 1.72 -17.22
N LEU A 87 -0.60 0.97 -16.73
CA LEU A 87 0.67 0.75 -17.41
C LEU A 87 0.54 -0.24 -18.57
N PHE A 88 -0.33 -1.23 -18.44
CA PHE A 88 -0.53 -2.24 -19.49
C PHE A 88 -1.98 -2.69 -19.50
N ASN A 89 -2.58 -2.68 -20.68
CA ASN A 89 -3.82 -3.36 -21.02
C ASN A 89 -3.58 -4.25 -22.25
N ASP A 90 -4.31 -5.36 -22.36
CA ASP A 90 -4.19 -6.34 -23.44
C ASP A 90 -5.05 -5.98 -24.68
N SER A 91 -5.57 -4.75 -24.72
CA SER A 91 -6.55 -4.29 -25.72
C SER A 91 -5.97 -3.31 -26.73
N GLY A 92 -4.70 -2.91 -26.59
CA GLY A 92 -4.04 -1.93 -27.45
C GLY A 92 -3.21 -2.53 -28.59
N ASN A 93 -2.73 -1.67 -29.49
CA ASN A 93 -1.73 -2.04 -30.50
C ASN A 93 -0.40 -2.39 -29.81
N LEU A 94 0.04 -3.64 -29.94
CA LEU A 94 1.24 -4.16 -29.31
C LEU A 94 2.52 -3.46 -29.79
N GLU A 95 2.58 -3.09 -31.07
CA GLU A 95 3.76 -2.46 -31.67
C GLU A 95 4.00 -1.06 -31.09
N ASN A 96 2.97 -0.21 -31.09
CA ASN A 96 3.03 1.12 -30.45
C ASN A 96 3.35 1.00 -28.96
N TYR A 97 2.79 0.00 -28.27
CA TYR A 97 3.09 -0.22 -26.86
C TYR A 97 4.59 -0.53 -26.65
N MET A 98 5.18 -1.40 -27.47
CA MET A 98 6.59 -1.79 -27.34
C MET A 98 7.56 -0.66 -27.64
N HIS A 99 7.24 0.22 -28.60
CA HIS A 99 8.14 1.29 -29.05
C HIS A 99 7.94 2.62 -28.31
N ASP A 100 6.70 3.00 -28.02
CA ASP A 100 6.39 4.35 -27.54
C ASP A 100 6.14 4.40 -26.03
N ILE A 101 5.56 3.34 -25.46
CA ILE A 101 5.03 3.35 -24.08
C ILE A 101 5.95 2.56 -23.13
N LEU A 102 6.33 1.35 -23.52
CA LEU A 102 7.11 0.44 -22.68
C LEU A 102 8.46 1.01 -22.24
N PRO A 103 9.24 1.73 -23.07
CA PRO A 103 10.52 2.29 -22.64
C PRO A 103 10.38 3.26 -21.45
N GLU A 104 9.34 4.11 -21.46
CA GLU A 104 9.07 5.03 -20.37
C GLU A 104 8.62 4.28 -19.11
N ILE A 105 7.80 3.24 -19.25
CA ILE A 105 7.40 2.38 -18.12
C ILE A 105 8.63 1.71 -17.49
N LEU A 106 9.52 1.13 -18.29
CA LEU A 106 10.73 0.46 -17.79
C LEU A 106 11.63 1.46 -17.05
N LYS A 107 11.80 2.66 -17.59
CA LYS A 107 12.54 3.77 -16.97
C LYS A 107 11.94 4.15 -15.62
N ASN A 108 10.65 4.49 -15.58
CA ASN A 108 9.98 5.00 -14.37
C ASN A 108 9.78 3.93 -13.29
N THR A 109 9.62 2.67 -13.69
CA THR A 109 9.55 1.55 -12.76
C THR A 109 10.91 1.04 -12.29
N ALA A 110 11.99 1.48 -12.94
CA ALA A 110 13.37 1.04 -12.78
C ALA A 110 13.58 -0.47 -13.00
N MET A 111 12.71 -1.12 -13.79
CA MET A 111 12.80 -2.54 -14.14
C MET A 111 13.42 -2.72 -15.52
N CYS A 112 14.17 -3.80 -15.72
CA CYS A 112 14.50 -4.24 -17.08
C CYS A 112 13.30 -4.95 -17.73
N LEU A 113 13.34 -5.12 -19.05
CA LEU A 113 12.28 -5.80 -19.81
C LEU A 113 11.95 -7.19 -19.24
N HIS A 114 12.98 -7.96 -18.87
CA HIS A 114 12.82 -9.29 -18.29
C HIS A 114 12.11 -9.26 -16.93
N GLU A 115 12.48 -8.33 -16.05
CA GLU A 115 11.85 -8.18 -14.73
C GLU A 115 10.39 -7.74 -14.84
N PHE A 116 10.11 -6.78 -15.73
CA PHE A 116 8.75 -6.34 -16.00
C PHE A 116 7.92 -7.49 -16.59
N GLY A 117 8.44 -8.18 -17.61
CA GLY A 117 7.80 -9.34 -18.22
C GLY A 117 7.51 -10.46 -17.22
N ALA A 118 8.45 -10.78 -16.33
CA ALA A 118 8.25 -11.77 -15.27
C ALA A 118 7.19 -11.34 -14.25
N TYR A 119 7.11 -10.04 -13.91
CA TYR A 119 6.11 -9.50 -12.99
C TYR A 119 4.70 -9.50 -13.60
N VAL A 120 4.60 -9.12 -14.87
CA VAL A 120 3.38 -9.21 -15.68
C VAL A 120 2.95 -10.67 -15.73
N GLY A 121 3.85 -11.56 -16.17
CA GLY A 121 3.63 -12.99 -16.37
C GLY A 121 2.66 -13.29 -17.52
N ASN A 122 2.31 -14.57 -17.70
CA ASN A 122 1.26 -14.99 -18.64
C ASN A 122 -0.14 -14.66 -18.08
N ARG A 123 -0.50 -13.37 -18.07
CA ARG A 123 -1.86 -12.97 -17.71
C ARG A 123 -2.79 -13.13 -18.89
N GLY A 124 -3.85 -13.89 -18.68
CA GLY A 124 -4.99 -13.95 -19.59
C GLY A 124 -5.69 -12.59 -19.73
N LYS A 125 -6.61 -12.53 -20.70
CA LYS A 125 -7.23 -11.29 -21.15
C LYS A 125 -7.89 -10.48 -20.01
N GLY A 126 -7.80 -9.15 -20.08
CA GLY A 126 -8.46 -8.20 -19.15
C GLY A 126 -7.75 -7.97 -17.80
N LYS A 127 -6.49 -8.37 -17.63
CA LYS A 127 -5.74 -8.21 -16.37
C LYS A 127 -4.71 -7.09 -16.46
N ASN A 128 -5.15 -5.88 -16.18
CA ASN A 128 -4.33 -4.67 -16.20
C ASN A 128 -3.15 -4.70 -15.21
N ILE A 129 -2.13 -3.90 -15.53
CA ILE A 129 -1.08 -3.46 -14.61
C ILE A 129 -1.30 -2.00 -14.31
N TYR A 130 -1.26 -1.66 -13.04
CA TYR A 130 -1.40 -0.29 -12.55
C TYR A 130 -0.05 0.25 -12.11
N GLY A 131 0.19 1.52 -12.34
CA GLY A 131 1.37 2.25 -11.92
C GLY A 131 0.98 3.22 -10.84
N TRP A 132 1.43 2.98 -9.62
CA TRP A 132 1.24 3.93 -8.52
C TRP A 132 2.38 4.92 -8.60
N HIS A 133 2.08 6.19 -8.81
CA HIS A 133 3.10 7.23 -8.76
C HIS A 133 3.72 7.30 -7.36
N ILE A 134 5.01 7.61 -7.33
CA ILE A 134 5.78 7.77 -6.11
C ILE A 134 6.23 9.24 -6.05
N SER A 135 5.59 10.02 -5.19
CA SER A 135 5.98 11.39 -4.85
C SER A 135 6.18 11.56 -3.36
N ASP A 136 6.81 12.66 -2.94
CA ASP A 136 7.02 13.02 -1.52
C ASP A 136 7.59 11.88 -0.66
N VAL A 137 8.64 11.22 -1.17
CA VAL A 137 9.28 10.09 -0.49
C VAL A 137 9.92 10.54 0.81
N LYS A 138 9.59 9.85 1.91
CA LYS A 138 10.19 10.03 3.23
C LYS A 138 10.69 8.69 3.76
N ILE A 139 12.02 8.56 3.90
CA ILE A 139 12.65 7.42 4.56
C ILE A 139 12.82 7.73 6.05
N TYR A 140 12.37 6.83 6.91
CA TYR A 140 12.40 7.05 8.35
C TYR A 140 13.80 6.85 8.93
N ASP A 141 14.12 7.70 9.90
CA ASP A 141 15.33 7.53 10.67
C ASP A 141 15.37 6.21 11.44
N LYS A 142 14.21 5.85 11.99
CA LYS A 142 13.98 4.59 12.69
C LYS A 142 12.84 3.85 11.99
N PRO A 143 13.13 2.74 11.29
CA PRO A 143 12.09 1.89 10.73
C PRO A 143 11.11 1.43 11.82
N ARG A 144 9.82 1.39 11.48
CA ARG A 144 8.73 1.11 12.42
C ARG A 144 8.26 -0.34 12.34
N GLU A 145 7.82 -0.88 13.47
CA GLU A 145 7.24 -2.22 13.53
C GLU A 145 5.84 -2.23 12.89
N LEU A 146 5.45 -3.35 12.28
CA LEU A 146 4.10 -3.51 11.71
C LEU A 146 2.99 -3.30 12.75
N SER A 147 3.23 -3.69 14.00
CA SER A 147 2.26 -3.57 15.09
C SER A 147 1.90 -2.13 15.45
N LYS A 148 2.62 -1.14 14.92
CA LYS A 148 2.28 0.28 15.02
C LYS A 148 1.12 0.70 14.13
N PHE A 149 0.77 -0.11 13.14
CA PHE A 149 -0.28 0.18 12.18
C PHE A 149 -1.54 -0.60 12.53
N GLY A 150 -2.68 0.10 12.56
CA GLY A 150 -3.98 -0.50 12.81
C GLY A 150 -4.59 -1.06 11.53
N VAL A 151 -5.24 -2.21 11.62
CA VAL A 151 -6.11 -2.76 10.56
C VAL A 151 -7.45 -3.17 11.14
N GLU A 152 -8.48 -3.22 10.31
CA GLU A 152 -9.80 -3.72 10.70
C GLU A 152 -9.71 -5.11 11.34
N ASP A 153 -10.31 -5.26 12.51
CA ASP A 153 -10.47 -6.57 13.14
C ASP A 153 -11.78 -7.23 12.67
N LYS A 154 -11.78 -7.73 11.44
CA LYS A 154 -12.98 -8.32 10.81
C LYS A 154 -13.72 -9.35 11.69
N PRO A 155 -13.04 -10.30 12.37
CA PRO A 155 -13.70 -11.17 13.35
C PRO A 155 -14.41 -10.41 14.48
N ALA A 156 -13.74 -9.43 15.10
CA ALA A 156 -14.31 -8.66 16.21
C ALA A 156 -15.46 -7.76 15.74
N ILE A 157 -15.33 -7.15 14.56
CA ILE A 157 -16.40 -6.41 13.88
C ILE A 157 -17.60 -7.34 13.68
N LYS A 158 -17.39 -8.56 13.17
CA LYS A 158 -18.48 -9.51 12.93
C LYS A 158 -19.19 -9.94 14.21
N ALA A 159 -18.48 -10.04 15.31
CA ALA A 159 -18.99 -10.41 16.64
C ALA A 159 -19.47 -9.21 17.47
N CYS A 160 -19.43 -7.98 16.94
CA CYS A 160 -19.78 -6.78 17.69
C CYS A 160 -21.26 -6.82 18.11
N LYS A 161 -21.52 -6.71 19.43
CA LYS A 161 -22.87 -6.72 20.00
C LYS A 161 -23.76 -5.54 19.55
N HIS A 162 -23.14 -4.45 19.11
CA HIS A 162 -23.84 -3.26 18.63
C HIS A 162 -24.07 -3.28 17.11
N ARG A 163 -23.63 -4.34 16.43
CA ARG A 163 -23.73 -4.48 14.97
C ARG A 163 -25.14 -4.87 14.57
N PHE A 164 -25.72 -4.16 13.62
CA PHE A 164 -27.06 -4.43 13.09
C PHE A 164 -27.07 -4.40 11.57
N ARG A 165 -28.10 -4.98 10.95
CA ARG A 165 -28.27 -4.98 9.50
C ARG A 165 -29.23 -3.85 9.09
N ALA A 166 -28.76 -2.91 8.28
CA ALA A 166 -29.55 -1.81 7.77
C ALA A 166 -30.65 -2.32 6.82
N GLY A 167 -31.86 -1.75 6.91
CA GLY A 167 -33.01 -2.15 6.08
C GLY A 167 -33.94 -3.21 6.68
N GLN A 168 -33.87 -3.45 8.00
CA GLN A 168 -35.01 -4.02 8.74
C GLN A 168 -36.05 -2.91 9.03
N PRO A 169 -37.36 -3.21 9.07
CA PRO A 169 -38.45 -2.23 8.85
C PRO A 169 -38.50 -1.04 9.83
N GLU A 170 -37.76 -1.07 10.93
CA GLU A 170 -37.77 -0.03 11.97
C GLU A 170 -36.65 1.01 11.85
N TYR A 171 -35.68 0.83 10.94
CA TYR A 171 -34.50 1.70 10.85
C TYR A 171 -34.35 2.34 9.46
N VAL A 172 -35.21 3.31 9.17
CA VAL A 172 -35.09 4.21 8.01
C VAL A 172 -34.71 5.60 8.52
N ALA A 173 -33.46 6.02 8.29
CA ALA A 173 -33.00 7.35 8.69
C ALA A 173 -33.54 8.43 7.76
N ARG A 174 -33.94 9.57 8.33
CA ARG A 174 -34.62 10.69 7.66
C ARG A 174 -33.71 11.50 6.71
N ASN A 175 -32.37 11.32 6.74
CA ASN A 175 -31.39 12.16 6.03
C ASN A 175 -30.16 11.37 5.52
N GLY A 176 -30.32 10.54 4.47
CA GLY A 176 -29.20 9.87 3.79
C GLY A 176 -29.28 8.34 3.90
N GLY A 177 -29.71 7.71 2.81
CA GLY A 177 -30.10 6.31 2.79
C GLY A 177 -28.95 5.34 3.09
N TRP A 178 -29.16 4.47 4.07
CA TRP A 178 -28.32 3.28 4.23
C TRP A 178 -28.62 2.29 3.10
N LEU A 179 -27.58 1.68 2.53
CA LEU A 179 -27.76 0.59 1.57
C LEU A 179 -28.50 -0.57 2.27
N GLN A 180 -29.66 -0.95 1.73
CA GLN A 180 -30.44 -2.07 2.23
C GLN A 180 -29.57 -3.32 2.29
N GLY A 181 -29.48 -3.94 3.46
CA GLY A 181 -28.63 -5.10 3.72
C GLY A 181 -27.20 -4.79 4.17
N GLY A 182 -26.79 -3.52 4.25
CA GLY A 182 -25.51 -3.08 4.83
C GLY A 182 -25.40 -3.34 6.34
N TRP A 183 -24.19 -3.26 6.90
CA TRP A 183 -23.96 -3.45 8.34
C TRP A 183 -23.61 -2.13 9.04
N GLY A 184 -24.48 -1.71 9.96
CA GLY A 184 -24.26 -0.57 10.85
C GLY A 184 -23.83 -0.99 12.26
N CYS A 185 -23.48 -0.01 13.09
CA CYS A 185 -23.09 -0.16 14.48
C CYS A 185 -23.70 0.97 15.32
N MET A 186 -24.30 0.62 16.46
CA MET A 186 -24.93 1.58 17.39
C MET A 186 -24.05 1.90 18.62
N LYS A 187 -22.74 1.65 18.55
CA LYS A 187 -21.84 1.77 19.72
C LYS A 187 -21.78 3.20 20.26
N THR A 188 -21.89 4.21 19.40
CA THR A 188 -21.85 5.64 19.74
C THR A 188 -23.23 6.20 20.11
N GLY A 189 -24.29 5.38 20.08
CA GLY A 189 -25.68 5.84 20.23
C GLY A 189 -26.30 6.31 18.92
N GLU A 190 -25.49 6.63 17.91
CA GLU A 190 -25.94 6.93 16.55
C GLU A 190 -25.49 5.82 15.56
N PRO A 191 -26.27 5.54 14.51
CA PRO A 191 -25.89 4.56 13.50
C PRO A 191 -24.62 4.97 12.73
N GLU A 192 -23.55 4.18 12.83
CA GLU A 192 -22.31 4.35 12.05
C GLU A 192 -21.94 3.07 11.28
N TRP A 193 -21.11 3.18 10.23
CA TRP A 193 -20.64 2.01 9.50
C TRP A 193 -19.75 1.16 10.42
N CYS A 194 -20.11 -0.12 10.58
CA CYS A 194 -19.43 -1.02 11.53
C CYS A 194 -17.96 -1.29 11.17
N GLU A 195 -17.55 -0.95 9.96
CA GLU A 195 -16.20 -1.14 9.42
C GLU A 195 -15.13 -0.31 10.14
N ASN A 196 -15.52 0.74 10.88
CA ASN A 196 -14.59 1.62 11.61
C ASN A 196 -14.52 1.36 13.12
N CYS A 197 -15.31 0.41 13.65
CA CYS A 197 -15.53 0.36 15.10
C CYS A 197 -14.46 -0.42 15.89
N LEU A 198 -13.73 -1.33 15.25
CA LEU A 198 -12.77 -2.22 15.91
C LEU A 198 -11.55 -2.46 15.03
N THR A 199 -10.38 -2.01 15.51
CA THR A 199 -9.09 -2.22 14.87
C THR A 199 -8.18 -3.06 15.75
N LYS A 200 -7.20 -3.72 15.11
CA LYS A 200 -6.14 -4.47 15.77
C LYS A 200 -4.78 -4.13 15.17
N PRO A 201 -3.68 -4.36 15.91
CA PRO A 201 -2.33 -4.23 15.36
C PRO A 201 -2.11 -5.14 14.15
N LEU A 202 -1.44 -4.63 13.12
CA LEU A 202 -0.99 -5.43 11.98
C LEU A 202 0.19 -6.30 12.40
N THR A 203 0.02 -7.63 12.34
CA THR A 203 1.04 -8.58 12.80
C THR A 203 1.79 -9.27 11.66
N ARG A 204 1.32 -9.12 10.42
CA ARG A 204 1.92 -9.76 9.23
C ARG A 204 1.89 -8.80 8.05
N PRO A 205 2.92 -8.81 7.20
CA PRO A 205 2.94 -7.94 6.04
C PRO A 205 1.87 -8.35 5.01
N PRO A 206 1.30 -7.40 4.26
CA PRO A 206 0.34 -7.71 3.22
C PRO A 206 1.00 -8.41 2.04
N LYS A 207 0.26 -9.31 1.39
CA LYS A 207 0.71 -9.98 0.16
C LYS A 207 0.88 -9.00 -1.01
N SER A 208 0.05 -7.96 -1.08
CA SER A 208 0.14 -6.87 -2.06
C SER A 208 0.15 -5.53 -1.32
N TRP A 209 -1.00 -5.16 -0.77
CA TRP A 209 -1.18 -3.99 0.08
C TRP A 209 -2.41 -4.21 0.97
N CYS A 210 -2.59 -3.39 1.99
CA CYS A 210 -3.79 -3.33 2.82
C CYS A 210 -4.05 -1.90 3.30
N TYR A 211 -5.30 -1.57 3.61
CA TYR A 211 -5.63 -0.33 4.31
C TYR A 211 -5.08 -0.36 5.72
N VAL A 212 -4.56 0.77 6.19
CA VAL A 212 -4.06 0.92 7.56
C VAL A 212 -4.48 2.26 8.14
N GLU A 213 -4.67 2.29 9.45
CA GLU A 213 -4.72 3.53 10.23
C GLU A 213 -3.29 3.95 10.61
N ASP A 214 -3.04 5.26 10.56
CA ASP A 214 -1.74 5.85 10.88
C ASP A 214 -1.31 5.51 12.32
N ASP A 215 0.01 5.54 12.52
CA ASP A 215 0.65 5.22 13.78
C ASP A 215 0.20 6.16 14.90
N LYS A 216 -0.61 5.63 15.84
CA LYS A 216 -1.19 6.38 16.99
C LYS A 216 -0.14 6.96 17.96
N THR A 217 1.15 6.86 17.66
CA THR A 217 2.24 7.35 18.52
C THR A 217 2.79 8.73 18.16
N GLU A 218 2.39 9.35 17.05
CA GLU A 218 2.84 10.71 16.71
C GLU A 218 1.98 11.85 17.27
N GLU A 219 0.77 11.59 17.78
CA GLU A 219 -0.10 12.61 18.40
C GLU A 219 0.26 12.95 19.87
N ARG A 220 1.43 12.53 20.37
CA ARG A 220 1.87 12.76 21.76
C ARG A 220 3.22 13.48 21.89
N LYS A 221 3.53 14.41 20.99
CA LYS A 221 4.66 15.33 21.15
C LYS A 221 4.27 16.75 20.83
#